data_AF-A0A382TB34-F1
#
_entry.id   AF-A0A382TB34-F1
#
_cell.length_a   1.000
_cell.length_b   1.000
_cell.length_c   1.000
_cell.angle_alpha   90.00
_cell.angle_beta   90.00
_cell.angle_gamma   90.00
#
_symmetry.space_group_name_H-M   'P 1'
#
loop_
_entity.id
_entity.type
_entity.pdbx_description
1 polymer ?
#
loop_
_entity_poly.entity_id
_entity_poly.type
_entity_poly.pdbx_seq_one_letter_code
_entity_poly.pdbx_strand_id
1 'polypeptide(L)'
;MNFKLNSRILTILVFLIFGVSSFSDSSVARKLEKKPNFGNYLSGMLAEKEGKINEAIEYYQSVVETDRENVELLRKLHLLSLKDGQFKNAVKYATKIKEHTHDPLSQTT
;
A
#
# COMPACT_ATOMS: atom_id res chain seq x y z
N MET A 1 -48.86 32.62 -7.06
CA MET A 1 -48.98 31.46 -6.15
C MET A 1 -48.13 31.75 -4.92
N ASN A 2 -48.74 32.15 -3.80
CA ASN A 2 -48.02 32.62 -2.60
C ASN A 2 -47.61 31.42 -1.74
N PHE A 3 -46.35 31.00 -1.83
CA PHE A 3 -45.79 29.92 -1.02
C PHE A 3 -45.51 30.44 0.40
N LYS A 4 -46.43 30.19 1.35
CA LYS A 4 -46.19 30.46 2.77
C LYS A 4 -45.21 29.40 3.30
N LEU A 5 -43.94 29.79 3.43
CA LEU A 5 -42.89 28.96 3.99
C LEU A 5 -43.13 28.83 5.51
N ASN A 6 -43.53 27.64 5.97
CA ASN A 6 -43.81 27.41 7.39
C ASN A 6 -42.50 27.38 8.20
N SER A 7 -42.49 28.02 9.37
CA SER A 7 -41.30 28.13 10.25
C SER A 7 -40.65 26.78 10.58
N ARG A 8 -41.44 25.69 10.64
CA ARG A 8 -40.95 24.31 10.82
C ARG A 8 -40.06 23.80 9.68
N ILE A 9 -40.30 24.26 8.45
CA ILE A 9 -39.51 23.88 7.27
C ILE A 9 -38.17 24.61 7.32
N LEU A 10 -38.16 25.86 7.78
CA LEU A 10 -36.93 26.64 7.97
C LEU A 10 -36.02 25.98 9.03
N THR A 11 -36.60 25.49 10.14
CA THR A 11 -35.82 24.83 11.19
C THR A 11 -35.17 23.52 10.72
N ILE A 12 -35.84 22.75 9.85
CA ILE A 12 -35.27 21.52 9.29
C ILE A 12 -34.12 21.85 8.33
N LEU A 13 -34.28 22.88 7.51
CA LEU A 13 -33.23 23.36 6.59
C LEU A 13 -31.98 23.84 7.34
N VAL A 14 -32.16 24.57 8.44
CA VAL A 14 -31.03 25.01 9.28
C VAL A 14 -30.31 23.81 9.90
N PHE A 15 -31.03 22.79 10.38
CA PHE A 15 -30.41 21.58 10.91
C PHE A 15 -29.63 20.79 9.86
N LEU A 16 -30.11 20.76 8.62
CA LEU A 16 -29.42 20.14 7.48
C LEU A 16 -28.12 20.87 7.10
N ILE A 17 -28.11 22.21 7.20
CA ILE A 17 -26.93 23.01 6.84
C ILE A 17 -25.88 23.00 7.97
N PHE A 18 -26.31 23.06 9.23
CA PHE A 18 -25.38 23.10 10.38
C PHE A 18 -24.94 21.71 10.87
N GLY A 19 -25.76 20.67 10.71
CA GLY A 19 -25.56 19.35 11.32
C GLY A 19 -24.47 18.47 10.68
N VAL A 20 -23.90 18.85 9.54
CA VAL A 20 -22.89 18.03 8.83
C VAL A 20 -21.46 18.34 9.28
N SER A 21 -21.24 19.44 10.02
CA SER A 21 -19.89 19.94 10.34
C SER A 21 -19.16 19.17 11.46
N SER A 22 -19.80 18.16 12.08
CA SER A 22 -19.22 17.44 13.23
C SER A 22 -18.99 15.94 13.01
N PHE A 23 -19.04 15.45 11.77
CA PHE A 23 -18.66 14.07 11.44
C PHE A 23 -17.38 14.01 10.60
N SER A 24 -16.33 14.67 11.07
CA SER A 24 -14.97 14.45 10.59
C SER A 24 -14.08 13.99 11.75
N ASP A 25 -14.47 12.87 12.37
CA ASP A 25 -13.56 12.16 13.26
C ASP A 25 -12.68 11.23 12.41
N SER A 26 -11.66 11.82 11.80
CA SER A 26 -10.66 11.14 10.96
C SER A 26 -9.70 10.25 11.75
N SER A 27 -9.96 10.01 13.03
CA SER A 27 -9.13 9.19 13.91
C SER A 27 -9.51 7.70 13.90
N VAL A 28 -10.67 7.34 13.32
CA VAL A 28 -11.07 5.95 13.03
C VAL A 28 -10.64 5.57 11.60
N ALA A 29 -9.46 6.03 11.18
CA ALA A 29 -8.69 5.41 10.12
C ALA A 29 -8.19 4.05 10.64
N ARG A 30 -9.15 3.14 10.78
CA ARG A 30 -9.09 1.74 10.40
C ARG A 30 -7.63 1.29 10.36
N LYS A 31 -7.20 0.63 11.43
CA LYS A 31 -6.17 -0.40 11.41
C LYS A 31 -6.62 -1.47 10.40
N LEU A 32 -6.60 -1.07 9.13
CA LEU A 32 -6.86 -1.89 7.97
C LEU A 32 -5.74 -2.90 8.05
N GLU A 33 -6.13 -4.13 8.36
CA GLU A 33 -5.43 -5.31 7.88
C GLU A 33 -4.88 -4.97 6.48
N LYS A 34 -3.59 -4.65 6.41
CA LYS A 34 -2.95 -4.22 5.16
C LYS A 34 -2.79 -5.51 4.37
N LYS A 35 -3.89 -5.94 3.72
CA LYS A 35 -3.92 -7.17 2.96
C LYS A 35 -2.77 -7.11 1.95
N PRO A 36 -2.04 -8.23 1.75
CA PRO A 36 -0.98 -8.28 0.75
C PRO A 36 -1.50 -7.72 -0.57
N ASN A 37 -0.85 -6.67 -1.08
CA ASN A 37 -1.35 -5.98 -2.26
C ASN A 37 -0.98 -6.77 -3.53
N PHE A 38 -1.75 -7.83 -3.78
CA PHE A 38 -1.57 -8.69 -4.95
C PHE A 38 -1.67 -7.91 -6.26
N GLY A 39 -2.49 -6.85 -6.31
CA GLY A 39 -2.56 -5.94 -7.44
C GLY A 39 -1.20 -5.28 -7.73
N ASN A 40 -0.54 -4.75 -6.69
CA ASN A 40 0.78 -4.17 -6.85
C ASN A 40 1.84 -5.21 -7.26
N TYR A 41 1.74 -6.44 -6.77
CA TYR A 41 2.63 -7.51 -7.24
C TYR A 41 2.49 -7.77 -8.75
N LEU A 42 1.25 -7.86 -9.25
CA LEU A 42 0.99 -8.02 -10.68
C LEU A 42 1.44 -6.81 -11.50
N SER A 43 1.21 -5.59 -11.00
CA SER A 43 1.71 -4.36 -11.64
C SER A 43 3.23 -4.35 -11.72
N GLY A 44 3.92 -4.79 -10.66
CA GLY A 44 5.37 -4.95 -10.65
C GLY A 44 5.86 -5.95 -11.70
N MET A 45 5.16 -7.09 -11.85
CA MET A 45 5.47 -8.08 -12.88
C MET A 45 5.27 -7.54 -14.30
N LEU A 46 4.20 -6.79 -14.53
CA LEU A 46 3.94 -6.17 -15.83
C LEU A 46 5.00 -5.11 -16.17
N ALA A 47 5.31 -4.22 -15.23
CA ALA A 47 6.34 -3.20 -15.39
C ALA A 47 7.72 -3.83 -15.65
N GLU A 48 8.06 -4.92 -14.94
CA GLU A 48 9.29 -5.68 -15.17
C GLU A 48 9.35 -6.23 -16.61
N LYS A 49 8.24 -6.80 -17.11
CA LYS A 49 8.13 -7.31 -18.49
C LYS A 49 8.25 -6.20 -19.54
N GLU A 50 7.76 -5.00 -19.22
CA GLU A 50 7.86 -3.81 -20.07
C GLU A 50 9.22 -3.10 -19.98
N GLY A 51 10.12 -3.56 -19.11
CA GLY A 51 11.43 -2.94 -18.89
C GLY A 51 11.38 -1.64 -18.08
N LYS A 52 10.23 -1.31 -17.48
CA LYS A 52 10.04 -0.14 -16.61
C LYS A 52 10.58 -0.46 -15.21
N ILE A 53 11.89 -0.50 -15.10
CA ILE A 53 12.59 -0.99 -13.89
C ILE A 53 12.20 -0.19 -12.63
N ASN A 54 12.15 1.14 -12.73
CA ASN A 54 11.80 2.00 -11.59
C ASN A 54 10.36 1.75 -11.10
N GLU A 55 9.38 1.71 -12.00
CA GLU A 55 7.99 1.41 -11.65
C GLU A 55 7.86 0.01 -11.03
N ALA A 56 8.57 -0.99 -11.58
CA ALA A 56 8.58 -2.34 -11.02
C ALA A 56 9.09 -2.36 -9.58
N ILE A 57 10.16 -1.61 -9.28
CA ILE A 57 10.71 -1.48 -7.93
C ILE A 57 9.67 -0.86 -6.99
N GLU A 58 9.02 0.24 -7.37
CA GLU A 58 8.01 0.91 -6.55
C GLU A 58 6.84 -0.02 -6.21
N TYR A 59 6.32 -0.71 -7.22
CA TYR A 59 5.24 -1.68 -7.03
C TYR A 59 5.65 -2.81 -6.08
N TYR A 60 6.81 -3.44 -6.29
CA TYR A 60 7.26 -4.52 -5.41
C TYR A 60 7.62 -4.04 -3.99
N GLN A 61 8.12 -2.82 -3.81
CA GLN A 61 8.40 -2.24 -2.50
C GLN A 61 7.12 -2.07 -1.67
N SER A 62 6.01 -1.67 -2.30
CA SER A 62 4.74 -1.58 -1.60
C SER A 62 4.22 -2.93 -1.08
N VAL A 63 4.60 -4.03 -1.74
CA VAL A 63 4.23 -5.40 -1.35
C VAL A 63 5.12 -5.89 -0.20
N VAL A 64 6.43 -5.59 -0.24
CA VAL A 64 7.38 -6.06 0.79
C VAL A 64 7.12 -5.41 2.15
N GLU A 65 6.41 -4.28 2.21
CA GLU A 65 5.96 -3.69 3.48
C GLU A 65 4.99 -4.59 4.24
N THR A 66 4.16 -5.34 3.51
CA THR A 66 3.17 -6.28 4.05
C THR A 66 3.70 -7.70 4.22
N ASP A 67 4.61 -8.11 3.34
CA ASP A 67 5.20 -9.45 3.33
C ASP A 67 6.74 -9.33 3.33
N ARG A 68 7.27 -9.05 4.53
CA ARG A 68 8.68 -8.63 4.72
C ARG A 68 9.68 -9.77 4.58
N GLU A 69 9.21 -11.00 4.69
CA GLU A 69 10.02 -12.22 4.75
C GLU A 69 9.93 -13.06 3.46
N ASN A 70 9.18 -12.58 2.47
CA ASN A 70 9.06 -13.24 1.17
C ASN A 70 10.38 -13.16 0.39
N VAL A 71 11.14 -14.25 0.48
CA VAL A 71 12.47 -14.38 -0.15
C VAL A 71 12.41 -14.15 -1.66
N GLU A 72 11.33 -14.59 -2.32
CA GLU A 72 11.18 -14.40 -3.76
C GLU A 72 10.96 -12.92 -4.13
N LEU A 73 10.15 -12.20 -3.35
CA LEU A 73 9.98 -10.76 -3.53
C LEU A 73 11.27 -9.98 -3.23
N LEU A 74 12.00 -10.38 -2.18
CA LEU A 74 13.31 -9.81 -1.85
C LEU A 74 14.32 -10.05 -2.99
N ARG A 75 14.30 -11.24 -3.63
CA ARG A 75 15.15 -11.57 -4.78
C ARG A 75 14.82 -10.71 -6.00
N LYS A 76 13.54 -10.49 -6.29
CA LYS A 76 13.10 -9.58 -7.36
C LYS A 76 13.61 -8.16 -7.14
N LEU A 77 13.40 -7.62 -5.93
CA LEU A 77 13.88 -6.29 -5.56
C LEU A 77 15.41 -6.18 -5.59
N HIS A 78 16.13 -7.22 -5.16
CA HIS A 78 17.59 -7.29 -5.27
C HIS A 78 18.06 -7.17 -6.72
N LEU A 79 17.53 -8.00 -7.63
CA LEU A 79 17.92 -8.03 -9.03
C LEU A 79 17.56 -6.73 -9.77
N LEU A 80 16.36 -6.19 -9.51
CA LEU A 80 15.95 -4.92 -10.11
C LEU A 80 16.79 -3.76 -9.59
N SER A 81 17.13 -3.74 -8.29
CA SER A 81 18.04 -2.72 -7.73
C SER A 81 19.43 -2.78 -8.35
N LEU A 82 19.94 -3.97 -8.70
CA LEU A 82 21.20 -4.10 -9.45
C LEU A 82 21.08 -3.53 -10.86
N LYS A 83 19.99 -3.85 -11.57
CA LYS A 83 19.73 -3.36 -12.93
C LYS A 83 19.60 -1.84 -12.98
N ASP A 84 18.99 -1.24 -11.97
CA ASP A 84 18.80 0.21 -11.85
C ASP A 84 20.04 0.95 -11.29
N GLY A 85 21.07 0.22 -10.82
CA GLY A 85 22.26 0.81 -10.21
C GLY A 85 22.09 1.24 -8.75
N GLN A 86 20.97 0.88 -8.10
CA GLN A 86 20.71 1.13 -6.69
C GLN A 86 21.46 0.13 -5.78
N PHE A 87 22.79 0.14 -5.83
CA PHE A 87 23.62 -0.87 -5.14
C PHE A 87 23.39 -0.95 -3.63
N LYS A 88 23.12 0.19 -2.96
CA LYS A 88 22.79 0.21 -1.52
C LYS A 88 21.54 -0.61 -1.20
N ASN A 89 20.50 -0.46 -2.02
CA ASN A 89 19.26 -1.23 -1.88
C ASN A 89 19.49 -2.69 -2.26
N ALA A 90 20.27 -2.96 -3.32
CA ALA A 90 20.64 -4.32 -3.69
C ALA A 90 21.33 -5.07 -2.54
N VAL A 91 22.32 -4.45 -1.87
CA VAL A 91 23.00 -5.03 -0.71
C VAL A 91 22.01 -5.25 0.44
N LYS A 92 21.15 -4.28 0.74
CA LYS A 92 20.11 -4.40 1.78
C LYS A 92 19.23 -5.64 1.54
N TYR A 93 18.74 -5.86 0.33
CA TYR A 93 17.90 -7.02 0.02
C TYR A 93 18.69 -8.34 0.02
N ALA A 94 19.94 -8.33 -0.46
CA ALA A 94 20.82 -9.51 -0.40
C ALA A 94 21.09 -9.98 1.03
N THR A 95 21.32 -9.05 1.96
CA THR A 95 21.51 -9.37 3.38
C THR A 95 20.28 -10.05 3.96
N LYS A 96 19.08 -9.54 3.68
CA LYS A 96 17.82 -10.17 4.12
C LYS A 96 17.64 -11.58 3.53
N ILE A 97 17.92 -11.76 2.25
CA ILE A 97 17.86 -13.10 1.61
C ILE A 97 18.81 -14.06 2.34
N LYS A 98 20.06 -13.63 2.58
CA LYS A 98 21.06 -14.43 3.29
C LYS A 98 20.56 -14.84 4.68
N GLU A 99 19.99 -13.90 5.45
CA GLU A 99 19.43 -14.17 6.78
C GLU A 99 18.37 -15.29 6.74
N HIS A 100 17.46 -15.28 5.76
CA HIS A 100 16.45 -16.33 5.62
C HIS A 100 17.02 -17.69 5.18
N THR A 101 18.02 -17.69 4.30
CA THR A 101 18.64 -18.94 3.79
C THR A 101 19.59 -19.60 4.78
N HIS A 102 20.11 -18.86 5.76
CA HIS A 102 21.06 -19.36 6.76
C HIS A 102 20.40 -19.67 8.11
N ASP A 103 19.08 -19.52 8.21
CA ASP A 103 18.31 -19.98 9.37
C ASP A 103 18.21 -21.52 9.33
N PRO A 104 18.78 -22.26 10.30
CA PRO A 104 18.74 -23.71 10.32
C PRO A 104 17.32 -24.31 10.39
N LEU A 105 16.28 -23.50 10.61
CA LEU A 105 14.87 -23.93 10.66
C LEU A 105 14.09 -23.71 9.35
N SER A 106 14.66 -23.10 8.31
CA SER A 106 13.95 -22.78 7.05
C SER A 106 13.97 -23.90 5.99
N GLN A 107 14.64 -25.03 6.25
CA GLN A 107 14.74 -26.16 5.31
C GLN A 107 13.67 -27.25 5.48
N THR A 108 12.67 -27.06 6.34
CA THR A 108 11.60 -28.06 6.54
C THR A 108 10.25 -27.53 6.07
N THR A 109 9.97 -27.59 4.76
CA THR A 109 8.61 -27.79 4.25
C THR A 109 8.66 -28.39 2.85
#